data_AF-A0A958LAS0-F1
#
_entry.id   AF-A0A958LAS0-F1
#
_cell.length_a   1.000
_cell.length_b   1.000
_cell.length_c   1.000
_cell.angle_alpha   90.00
_cell.angle_beta   90.00
_cell.angle_gamma   90.00
#
_symmetry.space_group_name_H-M   'P 1'
#
loop_
_entity.id
_entity.type
_entity.pdbx_description
1 polymer ?
#
loop_
_entity_poly.entity_id
_entity_poly.type
_entity_poly.pdbx_seq_one_letter_code
_entity_poly.pdbx_strand_id
1 'polypeptide(L)'
;MSFPLFAAEKLGTMAVDEVLLRPSFKVAEGQDAEFNIGESSFSLSWFKTQDLGGVIRIGPESLINPMLHFQDDVSDRIAIVEAFAQVKGVYGRLRMGLIPIEFGIEGSWLESEMTFSRS
;
A
#
# COMPACT_ATOMS: atom_id res chain seq x y z
N MET A 1 17.63 46.01 -0.75
CA MET A 1 17.24 44.71 -1.32
C MET A 1 16.65 43.88 -0.19
N SER A 2 15.33 43.74 -0.11
CA SER A 2 14.69 42.84 0.84
C SER A 2 14.48 41.47 0.17
N PHE A 3 15.02 40.41 0.76
CA PHE A 3 14.71 39.05 0.35
C PHE A 3 13.36 38.65 0.96
N PRO A 4 12.32 38.31 0.18
CA PRO A 4 11.11 37.75 0.75
C PRO A 4 11.42 36.30 1.14
N LEU A 5 11.68 36.07 2.44
CA LEU A 5 12.23 34.79 2.91
C LEU A 5 11.18 33.69 3.14
N PHE A 6 9.88 33.97 3.03
CA PHE A 6 8.84 32.95 3.17
C PHE A 6 7.60 33.30 2.33
N ALA A 7 7.63 32.97 1.04
CA ALA A 7 6.38 32.74 0.33
C ALA A 7 5.76 31.46 0.93
N ALA A 8 4.47 31.48 1.25
CA ALA A 8 3.74 30.31 1.73
C ALA A 8 3.68 29.26 0.61
N GLU A 9 4.76 28.49 0.45
CA GLU A 9 4.87 27.48 -0.58
C GLU A 9 4.04 26.26 -0.16
N LYS A 10 2.96 25.97 -0.90
CA LYS A 10 2.10 24.82 -0.63
C LYS A 10 2.88 23.56 -1.00
N LEU A 11 3.33 22.82 0.01
CA LEU A 11 4.07 21.55 -0.15
C LEU A 11 3.23 20.40 -0.71
N GLY A 12 1.94 20.60 -0.99
CA GLY A 12 1.02 19.61 -1.52
C GLY A 12 -0.10 19.26 -0.54
N THR A 13 -0.83 18.19 -0.84
CA THR A 13 -1.89 17.61 -0.02
C THR A 13 -1.48 16.20 0.37
N MET A 14 -1.55 15.88 1.66
CA MET A 14 -1.44 14.50 2.14
C MET A 14 -2.85 13.96 2.37
N ALA A 15 -3.08 12.71 1.97
CA ALA A 15 -4.32 11.99 2.20
C ALA A 15 -3.99 10.59 2.74
N VAL A 16 -4.85 10.10 3.63
CA VAL A 16 -4.90 8.68 3.94
C VAL A 16 -5.62 8.03 2.77
N ASP A 17 -4.91 7.17 2.07
CA ASP A 17 -5.39 6.55 0.84
C ASP A 17 -6.21 5.30 1.17
N GLU A 18 -5.69 4.46 2.07
CA GLU A 18 -6.33 3.19 2.43
C GLU A 18 -5.98 2.78 3.86
N VAL A 19 -6.96 2.17 4.53
CA VAL A 19 -6.76 1.40 5.76
C VAL A 19 -7.42 0.05 5.56
N LEU A 20 -6.61 -1.02 5.53
CA LEU A 20 -7.09 -2.39 5.38
C LEU A 20 -7.00 -3.11 6.72
N LEU A 21 -8.08 -3.81 7.07
CA LEU A 21 -8.14 -4.73 8.21
C LEU A 21 -8.88 -5.99 7.77
N ARG A 22 -8.20 -7.13 7.73
CA ARG A 22 -8.78 -8.43 7.40
C ARG A 22 -8.74 -9.35 8.63
N PRO A 23 -9.76 -9.25 9.51
CA PRO A 23 -9.89 -10.19 10.60
C PRO A 23 -10.23 -11.58 10.07
N SER A 24 -9.64 -12.60 10.67
CA SER A 24 -9.94 -14.01 10.42
C SER A 24 -10.44 -14.66 11.70
N PHE A 25 -11.48 -15.47 11.55
CA PHE A 25 -12.04 -16.28 12.63
C PHE A 25 -11.93 -17.74 12.23
N LYS A 26 -11.19 -18.52 13.02
CA LYS A 26 -11.11 -19.97 12.86
C LYS A 26 -11.86 -20.61 14.02
N VAL A 27 -12.93 -21.33 13.70
CA VAL A 27 -13.71 -22.11 14.66
C VAL A 27 -13.60 -23.57 14.23
N ALA A 28 -12.93 -24.37 15.05
CA ALA A 28 -12.88 -25.82 14.87
C ALA A 28 -13.74 -26.48 15.95
N GLU A 29 -14.52 -27.48 15.57
CA GLU A 29 -15.41 -28.20 16.49
C GLU A 29 -14.57 -28.91 17.57
N GLY A 30 -14.73 -28.52 18.84
CA GLY A 30 -13.96 -29.06 19.97
C GLY A 30 -12.65 -28.35 20.31
N GLN A 31 -12.34 -27.20 19.69
CA GLN A 31 -11.23 -26.33 20.06
C GLN A 31 -11.69 -24.89 20.36
N ASP A 32 -10.84 -24.13 21.05
CA ASP A 32 -11.08 -22.70 21.34
C ASP A 32 -11.21 -21.89 20.03
N ALA A 33 -12.07 -20.88 20.05
CA ALA A 33 -12.22 -19.96 18.93
C ALA A 33 -10.98 -19.09 18.80
N GLU A 34 -10.31 -19.14 17.65
CA GLU A 34 -9.13 -18.32 17.37
C GLU A 34 -9.55 -17.10 16.56
N PHE A 35 -9.36 -15.92 17.15
CA PHE A 35 -9.49 -14.63 16.47
C PHE A 35 -8.10 -14.11 16.14
N ASN A 36 -7.83 -13.88 14.85
CA ASN A 36 -6.58 -13.31 14.41
C ASN A 36 -6.85 -12.11 13.49
N ILE A 37 -6.24 -10.97 13.80
CA ILE A 37 -6.19 -9.82 12.89
C ILE A 37 -5.07 -10.14 11.91
N GLY A 38 -5.41 -10.81 10.80
CA GLY A 38 -4.43 -11.30 9.84
C GLY A 38 -3.72 -10.16 9.11
N GLU A 39 -4.26 -9.73 7.98
CA GLU A 39 -3.64 -8.66 7.18
C GLU A 39 -4.15 -7.29 7.63
N SER A 40 -3.21 -6.42 7.99
CA SER A 40 -3.51 -5.01 8.22
C SER A 40 -2.53 -4.13 7.46
N SER A 41 -3.03 -3.11 6.77
CA SER A 41 -2.18 -2.18 6.04
C SER A 41 -2.71 -0.75 6.11
N PHE A 42 -1.80 0.19 5.97
CA PHE A 42 -2.07 1.62 5.99
C PHE A 42 -1.32 2.28 4.84
N SER A 43 -2.03 3.05 4.02
CA SER A 43 -1.46 3.77 2.88
C SER A 43 -1.65 5.27 3.05
N LEU A 44 -0.58 6.02 2.80
CA LEU A 44 -0.56 7.47 2.75
C LEU A 44 -0.14 7.92 1.36
N SER A 45 -0.93 8.80 0.76
CA SER A 45 -0.65 9.44 -0.51
C SER A 45 -0.34 10.92 -0.32
N TRP A 46 0.64 11.41 -1.08
CA TRP A 46 1.01 12.81 -1.13
C TRP A 46 0.95 13.29 -2.57
N PHE A 47 0.30 14.43 -2.80
CA PHE A 47 0.16 15.03 -4.12
C PHE A 47 0.52 16.51 -4.07
N LYS A 48 1.56 16.90 -4.83
CA LYS A 48 1.88 18.32 -5.03
C LYS A 48 0.95 18.94 -6.08
N THR A 49 0.68 18.19 -7.15
CA THR A 49 -0.21 18.56 -8.25
C THR A 49 -1.00 17.34 -8.71
N GLN A 50 -1.88 17.49 -9.70
CA GLN A 50 -2.58 16.35 -10.32
C GLN A 50 -1.62 15.37 -11.02
N ASP A 51 -0.41 15.83 -11.34
CA ASP A 51 0.56 15.07 -12.12
C ASP A 51 1.76 14.61 -11.30
N LEU A 52 1.98 15.11 -10.08
CA LEU A 52 3.12 14.75 -9.24
C LEU A 52 2.67 14.36 -7.85
N GLY A 53 3.06 13.16 -7.44
CA GLY A 53 2.79 12.66 -6.09
C GLY A 53 3.65 11.47 -5.72
N GLY A 54 3.30 10.84 -4.60
CA GLY A 54 3.90 9.61 -4.13
C GLY A 54 2.97 8.88 -3.17
N VAL A 55 3.23 7.60 -2.98
CA VAL A 55 2.47 6.71 -2.11
C VAL A 55 3.44 5.94 -1.23
N ILE A 56 3.08 5.80 0.04
CA ILE A 56 3.77 4.95 1.01
C ILE A 56 2.73 4.06 1.68
N ARG A 57 2.91 2.74 1.58
CA ARG A 57 2.09 1.74 2.25
C ARG A 57 2.94 0.94 3.23
N ILE A 58 2.42 0.79 4.44
CA ILE A 58 3.00 -0.01 5.51
C ILE A 58 2.04 -1.17 5.79
N GLY A 59 2.57 -2.38 5.90
CA GLY A 59 1.80 -3.60 6.14
C GLY A 59 2.71 -4.80 6.34
N PRO A 60 2.15 -6.02 6.49
CA PRO A 60 2.96 -7.23 6.60
C PRO A 60 3.77 -7.47 5.32
N GLU A 61 4.98 -8.02 5.47
CA GLU A 61 5.88 -8.37 4.35
C GLU A 61 5.22 -9.30 3.32
N SER A 62 4.20 -10.05 3.73
CA SER A 62 3.36 -10.86 2.84
C SER A 62 2.78 -10.08 1.66
N LEU A 63 2.50 -8.79 1.83
CA LEU A 63 1.92 -7.94 0.77
C LEU A 63 2.93 -7.52 -0.30
N ILE A 64 4.23 -7.75 -0.11
CA ILE A 64 5.28 -7.32 -1.06
C ILE A 64 5.27 -8.18 -2.33
N ASN A 65 4.84 -9.44 -2.26
CA ASN A 65 4.98 -10.37 -3.38
C ASN A 65 3.83 -11.39 -3.50
N PRO A 66 3.00 -11.33 -4.55
CA PRO A 66 1.90 -12.28 -4.74
C PRO A 66 2.33 -13.71 -5.13
N MET A 67 3.61 -13.95 -5.43
CA MET A 67 4.11 -15.31 -5.68
C MET A 67 4.28 -16.13 -4.38
N LEU A 68 3.90 -15.59 -3.23
CA LEU A 68 4.05 -16.23 -1.91
C LEU A 68 3.03 -17.34 -1.62
N HIS A 69 2.05 -17.60 -2.49
CA HIS A 69 1.22 -18.82 -2.39
C HIS A 69 2.04 -20.13 -2.42
N PHE A 70 3.34 -20.08 -2.73
CA PHE A 70 4.27 -21.20 -2.72
C PHE A 70 5.29 -21.20 -1.56
N GLN A 71 5.18 -20.28 -0.58
CA GLN A 71 6.07 -20.25 0.59
C GLN A 71 5.29 -20.43 1.89
N ASP A 72 5.62 -21.48 2.63
CA ASP A 72 4.95 -21.87 3.89
C ASP A 72 5.29 -20.96 5.09
N ASP A 73 6.24 -20.03 4.97
CA ASP A 73 6.79 -19.25 6.09
C ASP A 73 6.93 -17.77 5.74
N VAL A 74 5.79 -17.12 5.49
CA VAL A 74 5.73 -15.67 5.26
C VAL A 74 5.71 -14.97 6.61
N SER A 75 6.71 -14.12 6.87
CA SER A 75 6.85 -13.45 8.16
C SER A 75 5.78 -12.36 8.33
N ASP A 76 5.04 -12.37 9.45
CA ASP A 76 4.11 -11.30 9.88
C ASP A 76 4.82 -9.99 10.28
N ARG A 77 6.05 -9.77 9.80
CA ARG A 77 6.82 -8.55 10.07
C ARG A 77 6.17 -7.39 9.34
N ILE A 78 5.96 -6.29 10.07
CA ILE A 78 5.50 -5.04 9.49
C ILE A 78 6.67 -4.39 8.75
N ALA A 79 6.48 -4.13 7.47
CA ALA A 79 7.44 -3.48 6.59
C ALA A 79 6.78 -2.40 5.73
N ILE A 80 7.61 -1.62 5.02
CA ILE A 80 7.13 -0.76 3.94
C ILE A 80 6.94 -1.65 2.72
N VAL A 81 5.69 -1.80 2.29
CA VAL A 81 5.31 -2.72 1.22
C VAL A 81 5.18 -2.01 -0.13
N GLU A 82 4.90 -0.71 -0.11
CA GLU A 82 4.93 0.16 -1.29
C GLU A 82 5.52 1.51 -0.90
N ALA A 83 6.41 2.04 -1.73
CA ALA A 83 6.99 3.37 -1.54
C ALA A 83 7.50 3.89 -2.88
N PHE A 84 6.68 4.64 -3.59
CA PHE A 84 7.06 5.16 -4.90
C PHE A 84 6.64 6.62 -5.08
N ALA A 85 7.46 7.36 -5.83
CA ALA A 85 7.08 8.63 -6.42
C ALA A 85 6.48 8.37 -7.81
N GLN A 86 5.48 9.17 -8.20
CA GLN A 86 4.88 9.09 -9.52
C GLN A 86 4.79 10.47 -10.17
N VAL A 87 5.08 10.50 -11.47
CA VAL A 87 4.82 11.64 -12.34
C VAL A 87 3.99 11.21 -13.55
N LYS A 88 2.91 11.95 -13.83
CA LYS A 88 2.04 11.75 -14.99
C LYS A 88 2.48 12.69 -16.10
N GLY A 89 2.85 12.12 -17.24
CA GLY A 89 3.12 12.86 -18.47
C GLY A 89 2.00 12.65 -19.48
N VAL A 90 2.14 13.29 -20.65
CA VAL A 90 1.19 13.19 -21.77
C VAL A 90 1.05 11.74 -22.27
N TYR A 91 2.15 10.99 -22.26
CA TYR A 91 2.23 9.66 -22.88
C TYR A 91 2.19 8.51 -21.87
N GLY A 92 2.06 8.79 -20.57
CA GLY A 92 2.04 7.73 -19.56
C GLY A 92 2.35 8.21 -18.16
N ARG A 93 2.51 7.25 -17.25
CA ARG A 93 2.87 7.46 -15.86
C ARG A 93 4.23 6.83 -15.59
N LEU A 94 5.16 7.62 -15.05
CA LEU A 94 6.44 7.14 -14.59
C LEU A 94 6.37 6.99 -13.07
N ARG A 95 6.69 5.79 -12.59
CA ARG A 95 6.78 5.48 -11.16
C ARG A 95 8.23 5.09 -10.84
N MET A 96 8.75 5.55 -9.70
CA MET A 96 10.08 5.21 -9.22
C MET A 96 10.04 4.89 -7.73
N GLY A 97 10.63 3.76 -7.33
CA GLY A 97 10.71 3.32 -5.94
C GLY A 97 10.34 1.85 -5.79
N LEU A 98 9.84 1.50 -4.60
CA LEU A 98 9.24 0.21 -4.32
C LEU A 98 7.81 0.21 -4.86
N ILE A 99 7.64 -0.37 -6.05
CA ILE A 99 6.38 -0.44 -6.78
C ILE A 99 5.89 -1.88 -6.70
N PRO A 100 4.63 -2.12 -6.30
CA PRO A 100 4.07 -3.47 -6.30
C PRO A 100 4.04 -4.00 -7.74
N ILE A 101 4.38 -5.28 -7.93
CA ILE A 101 4.31 -5.92 -9.23
C ILE A 101 2.84 -6.28 -9.50
N GLU A 102 2.19 -5.51 -10.36
CA GLU A 102 0.84 -5.77 -10.83
C GLU A 102 0.89 -6.91 -11.89
N PHE A 103 0.69 -8.16 -11.48
CA PHE A 103 0.59 -9.30 -12.41
C PHE A 103 -0.89 -9.67 -12.65
N GLY A 104 -1.32 -9.70 -13.90
CA GLY A 104 -2.71 -10.01 -14.27
C GLY A 104 -3.71 -8.86 -14.04
N ILE A 105 -4.99 -9.11 -14.28
CA ILE A 105 -6.09 -8.13 -14.10
C ILE A 105 -6.31 -7.84 -12.60
N GLU A 106 -6.12 -8.86 -11.77
CA GLU A 106 -6.21 -8.79 -10.30
C GLU A 106 -5.09 -7.93 -9.69
N GLY A 107 -3.93 -7.88 -10.32
CA GLY A 107 -2.78 -7.08 -9.86
C GLY A 107 -2.98 -5.56 -9.91
N SER A 108 -4.02 -5.06 -10.56
CA SER A 108 -4.28 -3.61 -10.70
C SER A 108 -5.26 -3.05 -9.66
N TRP A 109 -5.96 -3.91 -8.91
CA TRP A 109 -6.96 -3.50 -7.90
C TRP A 109 -6.35 -3.19 -6.55
N LEU A 110 -6.93 -2.29 -5.77
CA LEU A 110 -6.48 -2.09 -4.40
C LEU A 110 -6.68 -3.36 -3.57
N GLU A 111 -5.87 -3.58 -2.54
CA GLU A 111 -5.99 -4.79 -1.70
C GLU A 111 -7.37 -4.84 -1.02
N SER A 112 -7.99 -3.70 -0.72
CA SER A 112 -9.38 -3.63 -0.25
C SER A 112 -10.44 -4.05 -1.26
N GLU A 113 -10.14 -3.97 -2.56
CA GLU A 113 -11.08 -4.28 -3.65
C GLU A 113 -11.03 -5.76 -4.06
N MET A 114 -10.03 -6.51 -3.60
CA MET A 114 -9.84 -7.90 -3.97
C MET A 114 -10.57 -8.86 -3.01
N THR A 115 -11.45 -9.71 -3.55
CA THR A 115 -12.11 -10.79 -2.77
C THR A 115 -11.10 -11.79 -2.20
N PHE A 116 -9.98 -12.00 -2.89
CA PHE A 116 -8.88 -12.86 -2.47
C PHE A 116 -7.61 -12.03 -2.31
N SER A 117 -6.90 -12.22 -1.20
CA SER A 117 -5.63 -11.52 -0.97
C SER A 117 -4.60 -11.88 -2.02
N ARG A 118 -3.69 -10.95 -2.29
CA ARG A 118 -2.47 -11.23 -3.05
C ARG A 118 -1.51 -12.13 -2.28
N SER A 119 -1.58 -12.13 -0.95
CA SER A 119 -0.78 -13.00 -0.08
C SER A 119 -1.35 -14.40 0.10
#